data_AF-A0A382QBV0-F1
#
_entry.id   AF-A0A382QBV0-F1
#
_cell.length_a   1.000
_cell.length_b   1.000
_cell.length_c   1.000
_cell.angle_alpha   90.00
_cell.angle_beta   90.00
_cell.angle_gamma   90.00
#
_symmetry.space_group_name_H-M   'P 1'
#
loop_
_entity.id
_entity.type
_entity.pdbx_description
1 polymer ?
#
loop_
_entity_poly.entity_id
_entity_poly.type
_entity_poly.pdbx_seq_one_letter_code
_entity_poly.pdbx_strand_id
1 'polypeptide(L)'
;VVDDSGMAQAEAVDSGSTVEHFDVLIVGAGISGIGGAYHLLQQCPDKTFTILETMDGFGGTWKTHTYPGIRSDSDLYTFGYRFKPWT
;
A
#
# COMPACT_ATOMS: atom_id res chain seq x y z
N VAL A 1 -18.12 21.81 48.09
CA VAL A 1 -19.04 21.20 47.09
C VAL A 1 -18.54 21.60 45.71
N VAL A 2 -17.61 20.83 45.17
CA VAL A 2 -17.49 20.54 43.74
C VAL A 2 -16.99 19.10 43.69
N ASP A 3 -17.69 18.33 42.89
CA ASP A 3 -17.74 16.88 42.79
C ASP A 3 -16.78 16.49 41.67
N ASP A 4 -15.72 15.73 41.97
CA ASP A 4 -14.81 15.17 40.95
C ASP A 4 -15.23 13.71 40.69
N SER A 5 -16.47 13.58 40.20
CA SER A 5 -17.00 12.31 39.73
C SER A 5 -16.24 11.87 38.48
N GLY A 6 -15.48 10.79 38.66
CA GLY A 6 -15.36 9.74 37.65
C GLY A 6 -14.59 10.14 36.39
N MET A 7 -13.27 10.06 36.45
CA MET A 7 -12.52 9.66 35.26
C MET A 7 -12.95 8.23 34.91
N ALA A 8 -13.91 8.12 33.98
CA ALA A 8 -14.19 6.88 33.28
C ALA A 8 -12.88 6.42 32.63
N GLN A 9 -12.29 5.36 33.18
CA GLN A 9 -11.22 4.64 32.50
C GLN A 9 -11.80 4.14 31.17
N ALA A 10 -11.28 4.66 30.07
CA ALA A 10 -11.51 4.06 28.76
C ALA A 10 -10.96 2.63 28.84
N GLU A 11 -11.86 1.66 28.84
CA GLU A 11 -11.50 0.25 28.80
C GLU A 11 -10.60 0.02 27.58
N ALA A 12 -9.35 -0.36 27.83
CA ALA A 12 -8.46 -0.82 26.80
C ALA A 12 -9.07 -2.11 26.24
N VAL A 13 -9.64 -2.02 25.04
CA VAL A 13 -10.06 -3.20 24.29
C VAL A 13 -8.78 -3.99 23.99
N ASP A 14 -8.54 -5.08 24.73
CA ASP A 14 -7.65 -6.14 24.32
C ASP A 14 -8.28 -6.84 23.10
N SER A 15 -8.20 -6.15 21.97
CA SER A 15 -8.46 -6.73 20.67
C SER A 15 -7.28 -7.64 20.42
N GLY A 16 -7.33 -8.87 20.94
CA GLY A 16 -6.24 -9.85 20.83
C GLY A 16 -5.66 -9.82 19.42
N SER A 17 -4.52 -9.15 19.25
CA SER A 17 -4.03 -8.80 17.93
C SER A 17 -3.49 -10.08 17.32
N THR A 18 -4.27 -10.70 16.43
CA THR A 18 -3.80 -11.85 15.68
C THR A 18 -2.71 -11.37 14.74
N VAL A 19 -1.47 -11.76 15.02
CA VAL A 19 -0.33 -11.47 14.13
C VAL A 19 -0.54 -12.25 12.84
N GLU A 20 -0.69 -11.52 11.73
CA GLU A 20 -0.75 -12.11 10.40
C GLU A 20 0.67 -12.39 9.87
N HIS A 21 0.87 -13.56 9.29
CA HIS A 21 2.15 -13.97 8.69
C HIS A 21 2.02 -14.00 7.16
N PHE A 22 3.00 -13.46 6.47
CA PHE A 22 3.11 -13.47 5.02
C PHE A 22 4.51 -13.96 4.60
N ASP A 23 4.62 -14.62 3.44
CA ASP A 23 5.93 -15.01 2.89
C ASP A 23 6.73 -13.79 2.40
N VAL A 24 6.04 -12.77 1.88
CA VAL A 24 6.65 -11.56 1.32
C VAL A 24 5.92 -10.30 1.79
N LEU A 25 6.68 -9.32 2.25
CA LEU A 25 6.20 -7.98 2.53
C LEU A 25 6.72 -7.02 1.46
N ILE A 26 5.82 -6.36 0.73
CA ILE A 26 6.17 -5.30 -0.23
C ILE A 26 5.89 -3.95 0.43
N VAL A 27 6.91 -3.08 0.48
CA VAL A 27 6.77 -1.74 1.03
C VAL A 27 6.68 -0.72 -0.11
N GLY A 28 5.53 -0.05 -0.21
CA GLY A 28 5.18 0.95 -1.21
C GLY A 28 4.34 0.40 -2.35
N ALA A 29 3.17 1.02 -2.58
CA ALA A 29 2.25 0.71 -3.68
C ALA A 29 2.47 1.65 -4.88
N GLY A 30 3.74 1.88 -5.23
CA GLY A 30 4.15 2.52 -6.48
C GLY A 30 4.17 1.54 -7.66
N ILE A 31 4.67 2.00 -8.82
CA ILE A 31 4.75 1.16 -10.03
C ILE A 31 5.57 -0.12 -9.79
N SER A 32 6.69 -0.01 -9.09
CA SER A 32 7.52 -1.18 -8.75
C SER A 32 6.81 -2.17 -7.83
N GLY A 33 6.15 -1.68 -6.77
CA GLY A 33 5.44 -2.54 -5.82
C GLY A 33 4.27 -3.30 -6.45
N ILE A 34 3.47 -2.62 -7.27
CA ILE A 34 2.35 -3.23 -8.00
C ILE A 34 2.85 -4.22 -9.06
N GLY A 35 3.89 -3.86 -9.82
CA GLY A 35 4.51 -4.79 -10.78
C GLY A 35 5.12 -6.01 -10.11
N GLY A 36 5.80 -5.83 -8.97
CA GLY A 36 6.36 -6.91 -8.16
C GLY A 36 5.29 -7.87 -7.64
N ALA A 37 4.18 -7.32 -7.10
CA ALA A 37 3.03 -8.11 -6.66
C ALA A 37 2.40 -8.93 -7.79
N TYR A 38 2.24 -8.35 -8.98
CA TYR A 38 1.77 -9.07 -10.15
C TYR A 38 2.70 -10.24 -10.49
N HIS A 39 4.01 -10.01 -10.55
CA HIS A 39 4.96 -11.08 -10.86
C HIS A 39 5.00 -12.16 -9.78
N LEU A 40 4.83 -11.79 -8.50
CA LEU A 40 4.75 -12.75 -7.41
C LEU A 40 3.52 -13.66 -7.55
N LEU A 41 2.35 -13.10 -7.89
CA LEU A 41 1.15 -13.88 -8.18
C LEU A 41 1.34 -14.87 -9.33
N GLN A 42 2.09 -14.47 -10.37
CA GLN A 42 2.28 -15.31 -11.57
C GLN A 42 3.39 -16.36 -11.40
N GLN A 43 4.47 -16.03 -10.69
CA GLN A 43 5.68 -16.86 -10.62
C GLN A 43 5.77 -17.67 -9.33
N CYS A 44 5.05 -17.26 -8.29
CA CYS A 44 5.03 -17.92 -6.98
C CYS A 44 3.59 -18.00 -6.46
N PRO A 45 2.68 -18.71 -7.15
CA PRO A 45 1.25 -18.72 -6.81
C PRO A 45 0.94 -19.24 -5.39
N ASP A 46 1.84 -20.02 -4.81
CA ASP A 46 1.71 -20.56 -3.44
C ASP A 46 2.22 -19.61 -2.36
N LYS A 47 2.77 -18.44 -2.73
CA LYS A 47 3.32 -17.47 -1.79
C LYS A 47 2.30 -16.39 -1.43
N THR A 48 2.14 -16.19 -0.13
CA THR A 48 1.32 -15.12 0.43
C THR A 48 2.11 -13.82 0.51
N PHE A 49 1.45 -12.70 0.25
CA PHE A 49 2.08 -11.39 0.41
C PHE A 49 1.10 -10.32 0.80
N THR A 50 1.64 -9.23 1.35
CA THR A 50 0.90 -7.99 1.56
C THR A 50 1.70 -6.80 1.05
N ILE A 51 1.00 -5.74 0.66
CA ILE A 51 1.60 -4.47 0.25
C ILE A 51 1.19 -3.41 1.27
N LEU A 52 2.18 -2.78 1.91
CA LEU A 52 1.94 -1.67 2.82
C LEU A 52 2.29 -0.36 2.13
N GLU A 53 1.36 0.60 2.15
CA GLU A 53 1.49 1.93 1.59
C GLU A 53 1.09 2.95 2.65
N THR A 54 1.86 4.04 2.77
CA THR A 54 1.62 5.09 3.74
C THR A 54 0.51 6.03 3.28
N MET A 55 0.35 6.19 1.96
CA MET A 55 -0.71 7.03 1.38
C MET A 55 -2.06 6.31 1.38
N ASP A 56 -3.13 7.12 1.37
CA ASP A 56 -4.50 6.64 1.18
C ASP A 56 -4.75 6.21 -0.27
N GLY A 57 -4.16 5.07 -0.66
CA GLY A 57 -4.23 4.41 -1.97
C GLY A 57 -2.90 4.37 -2.73
N PHE A 58 -2.90 3.73 -3.90
CA PHE A 58 -1.69 3.44 -4.69
C PHE A 58 -1.27 4.57 -5.64
N GLY A 59 -0.04 4.48 -6.16
CA GLY A 59 0.49 5.35 -7.22
C GLY A 59 1.94 5.79 -7.02
N GLY A 60 2.45 5.73 -5.79
CA GLY A 60 3.80 6.18 -5.46
C GLY A 60 4.01 7.66 -5.82
N THR A 61 5.11 7.96 -6.51
CA THR A 61 5.46 9.31 -6.97
C THR A 61 4.31 10.03 -7.69
N TRP A 62 3.52 9.31 -8.49
CA TRP A 62 2.43 9.89 -9.29
C TRP A 62 1.21 10.30 -8.46
N LYS A 63 1.13 9.85 -7.20
CA LYS A 63 0.08 10.28 -6.28
C LYS A 63 0.40 11.60 -5.59
N THR A 64 1.67 11.87 -5.34
CA THR A 64 2.12 13.08 -4.62
C THR A 64 2.54 14.21 -5.54
N HIS A 65 3.08 13.89 -6.72
CA HIS A 65 3.59 14.88 -7.65
C HIS A 65 2.50 15.23 -8.67
N THR A 66 1.57 16.10 -8.28
CA THR A 66 0.40 16.49 -9.09
C THR A 66 0.43 17.96 -9.53
N TYR A 67 1.62 18.54 -9.67
CA TYR A 67 1.80 19.91 -10.14
C TYR A 67 1.59 20.04 -11.66
N PRO A 68 1.24 21.25 -12.16
CA PRO A 68 1.02 21.46 -13.59
C PRO A 68 2.23 21.09 -14.45
N GLY A 69 2.00 20.30 -15.49
CA GLY A 69 3.01 19.94 -16.49
C GLY A 69 3.88 18.72 -16.14
N ILE A 70 3.54 17.96 -15.09
CA ILE A 70 4.25 16.72 -14.78
C ILE A 70 4.12 15.70 -15.93
N ARG A 71 5.22 15.01 -16.21
CA ARG A 71 5.32 13.99 -17.26
C ARG A 71 6.41 12.98 -16.89
N SER A 72 6.28 11.77 -17.43
CA SER A 72 7.40 10.83 -17.48
C SER A 72 8.44 11.34 -18.48
N ASP A 73 9.71 10.99 -18.27
CA ASP A 73 10.77 11.13 -19.27
C ASP A 73 10.72 10.02 -20.33
N SER A 74 10.03 8.92 -20.00
CA SER A 74 9.82 7.76 -20.84
C SER A 74 8.50 7.90 -21.61
N ASP A 75 8.46 7.39 -22.85
CA ASP A 75 7.23 7.34 -23.64
C ASP A 75 6.21 6.36 -23.02
N LEU A 76 4.94 6.43 -23.45
CA LEU A 76 3.88 5.56 -22.89
C LEU A 76 4.12 4.07 -23.14
N TYR A 77 4.82 3.69 -24.22
CA TYR A 77 5.09 2.29 -24.55
C TYR A 77 6.16 1.68 -23.64
N THR A 78 7.11 2.50 -23.21
CA THR A 78 8.19 2.13 -22.30
C THR A 78 7.81 2.34 -20.84
N PHE A 79 6.94 3.30 -20.56
CA PHE A 79 6.40 3.61 -19.23
C PHE A 79 5.08 2.88 -18.96
N GLY A 80 5.12 1.54 -19.01
CA GLY A 80 3.95 0.70 -18.79
C GLY A 80 4.30 -0.71 -18.33
N TYR A 81 3.30 -1.45 -17.86
CA TYR A 81 3.48 -2.87 -17.56
C TYR A 81 3.41 -3.68 -18.84
N ARG A 82 4.41 -4.56 -19.07
CA ARG A 82 4.40 -5.49 -20.20
C ARG A 82 3.12 -6.37 -20.24
N PHE A 83 2.59 -6.71 -19.08
CA PHE A 83 1.37 -7.52 -18.93
C PHE A 83 0.07 -6.72 -19.07
N LYS A 84 0.15 -5.39 -19.16
CA LYS A 84 -0.99 -4.50 -19.37
C LYS A 84 -0.61 -3.40 -20.37
N PRO A 85 -0.47 -3.76 -21.66
CA PRO A 85 -0.16 -2.78 -22.70
C PRO A 85 -1.27 -1.73 -22.83
N TRP A 86 -0.91 -0.53 -23.29
CA TRP A 86 -1.86 0.52 -23.62
C TRP A 86 -2.58 0.15 -24.93
N THR A 87 -3.89 -0.12 -24.85
CA THR A 87 -4.80 -0.39 -25.98
C THR A 87 -5.94 0.60 -26.02
#